data_AF-A0A7Y2U9B1-F1
#
_entry.id   AF-A0A7Y2U9B1-F1
#
_cell.length_a   1.000
_cell.length_b   1.000
_cell.length_c   1.000
_cell.angle_alpha   90.00
_cell.angle_beta   90.00
_cell.angle_gamma   90.00
#
_symmetry.space_group_name_H-M   'P 1'
#
loop_
_entity.id
_entity.type
_entity.pdbx_description
1 polymer ?
#
loop_
_entity_poly.entity_id
_entity_poly.type
_entity_poly.pdbx_seq_one_letter_code
_entity_poly.pdbx_strand_id
1 'polypeptide(L)'
;LWEGRFKSVLVEDGYAARVMAAYIDLNPIRAGMVKNPEEYKWCSYGEAMQPKSSSGRKIARDGICRLLETNEEIGNKPTEQQVWNKGAADHYRMMLFADGEEIFAEDIHAGDLPDSQKIKRVRKGFRRKNVEKVLAKGGKLSFGEAMRCRVRYFSDGMTVGSREFVDQVFIKSRDRFGKNRKTGARPMRGVGWTAKQEKIYSMRQLVKNVLE
;
A
#
# COMPACT_ATOMS: atom_id res chain seq x y z
N LEU A 1 -20.38 18.83 5.23
CA LEU A 1 -20.41 20.26 4.82
C LEU A 1 -19.59 20.38 3.54
N TRP A 2 -20.02 21.17 2.56
CA TRP A 2 -19.28 21.42 1.31
C TRP A 2 -18.70 22.83 1.33
N GLU A 3 -17.45 23.00 0.89
CA GLU A 3 -16.74 24.29 0.89
C GLU A 3 -16.81 24.98 -0.49
N GLY A 4 -18.03 25.26 -0.97
CA GLY A 4 -18.24 26.04 -2.20
C GLY A 4 -17.88 25.32 -3.51
N ARG A 5 -17.27 26.06 -4.46
CA ARG A 5 -16.93 25.57 -5.81
C ARG A 5 -15.70 24.65 -5.78
N PHE A 6 -15.71 23.58 -6.58
CA PHE A 6 -14.59 22.66 -6.72
C PHE A 6 -13.89 22.79 -8.09
N LYS A 7 -12.62 22.41 -8.15
CA LYS A 7 -11.86 22.32 -9.40
C LYS A 7 -12.18 21.01 -10.11
N SER A 8 -12.59 21.09 -11.36
CA SER A 8 -12.78 19.94 -12.25
C SER A 8 -11.80 20.05 -13.41
N VAL A 9 -11.07 18.97 -13.71
CA VAL A 9 -10.06 18.91 -14.79
C VAL A 9 -10.21 17.56 -15.47
N LEU A 10 -10.29 17.56 -16.80
CA LEU A 10 -10.21 16.34 -17.59
C LEU A 10 -8.77 15.82 -17.56
N VAL A 11 -8.60 14.53 -17.28
CA VAL A 11 -7.30 13.89 -17.22
C VAL A 11 -7.29 12.76 -18.23
N GLU A 12 -6.45 12.90 -19.23
CA GLU A 12 -6.15 11.83 -20.17
C GLU A 12 -5.24 10.79 -19.52
N ASP A 13 -5.16 9.61 -20.14
CA ASP A 13 -4.35 8.51 -19.64
C ASP A 13 -2.83 8.79 -19.68
N GLY A 14 -2.03 7.80 -19.27
CA GLY A 14 -0.58 7.91 -19.26
C GLY A 14 -0.03 8.78 -18.12
N TYR A 15 0.93 9.65 -18.44
CA TYR A 15 1.75 10.34 -17.42
C TYR A 15 0.93 11.28 -16.52
N ALA A 16 0.01 12.05 -17.10
CA ALA A 16 -0.83 12.98 -16.33
C ALA A 16 -1.69 12.25 -15.29
N ALA A 17 -2.31 11.13 -15.68
CA ALA A 17 -3.08 10.28 -14.79
C ALA A 17 -2.22 9.69 -13.66
N ARG A 18 -0.99 9.24 -13.97
CA ARG A 18 -0.04 8.73 -12.95
C ARG A 18 0.32 9.81 -11.92
N VAL A 19 0.68 11.01 -12.37
CA VAL A 19 1.04 12.12 -11.49
C VAL A 19 -0.14 12.52 -10.60
N MET A 20 -1.35 12.58 -11.16
CA MET A 20 -2.57 12.88 -10.41
C MET A 20 -2.87 11.82 -9.36
N ALA A 21 -2.73 10.54 -9.69
CA ALA A 21 -2.92 9.44 -8.74
C ALA A 21 -1.89 9.49 -7.60
N ALA A 22 -0.61 9.68 -7.94
CA ALA A 22 0.47 9.84 -6.96
C ALA A 22 0.22 11.05 -6.05
N TYR A 23 -0.25 12.16 -6.61
CA TYR A 23 -0.61 13.35 -5.83
C TYR A 23 -1.67 13.05 -4.77
N ILE A 24 -2.73 12.33 -5.14
CA ILE A 24 -3.80 11.93 -4.21
C ILE A 24 -3.24 11.03 -3.11
N ASP A 25 -2.47 10.01 -3.46
CA ASP A 25 -1.93 9.04 -2.51
C ASP A 25 -0.84 9.64 -1.58
N LEU A 26 -0.17 10.72 -2.01
CA LEU A 26 0.84 11.44 -1.22
C LEU A 26 0.28 12.55 -0.34
N ASN A 27 -0.96 13.00 -0.56
CA ASN A 27 -1.55 14.08 0.25
C ASN A 27 -1.57 13.80 1.76
N PRO A 28 -1.89 12.59 2.24
CA PRO A 28 -1.83 12.29 3.67
C PRO A 28 -0.42 12.42 4.27
N ILE A 29 0.62 12.13 3.49
CA ILE A 29 2.03 12.31 3.88
C ILE A 29 2.36 13.79 3.95
N ARG A 30 1.97 14.54 2.92
CA ARG A 30 2.21 15.99 2.83
C ARG A 30 1.47 16.76 3.92
N ALA A 31 0.30 16.29 4.33
CA ALA A 31 -0.46 16.81 5.46
C ALA A 31 0.13 16.39 6.83
N GLY A 32 1.04 15.40 6.85
CA GLY A 32 1.62 14.86 8.09
C GLY A 32 0.67 13.95 8.88
N MET A 33 -0.35 13.39 8.22
CA MET A 33 -1.35 12.51 8.84
C MET A 33 -0.81 11.10 9.07
N VAL A 34 0.01 10.60 8.14
CA VAL A 34 0.63 9.28 8.23
C VAL A 34 2.10 9.33 7.78
N LYS A 35 2.87 8.28 8.08
CA LYS A 35 4.31 8.23 7.74
C LYS A 35 4.58 7.50 6.43
N ASN A 36 3.72 6.53 6.08
CA ASN A 36 3.84 5.71 4.87
C ASN A 36 2.51 5.71 4.11
N PRO A 37 2.53 5.65 2.77
CA PRO A 37 1.31 5.81 1.97
C PRO A 37 0.29 4.70 2.21
N GLU A 38 0.73 3.47 2.50
CA GLU A 38 -0.15 2.34 2.83
C GLU A 38 -0.92 2.49 4.15
N GLU A 39 -0.52 3.41 5.03
CA GLU A 39 -1.16 3.62 6.34
C GLU A 39 -2.46 4.44 6.24
N TYR A 40 -2.64 5.20 5.16
CA TYR A 40 -3.86 6.00 4.97
C TYR A 40 -4.91 5.23 4.15
N LYS A 41 -5.82 4.54 4.83
CA LYS A 41 -6.82 3.67 4.19
C LYS A 41 -7.83 4.36 3.25
N TRP A 42 -7.91 5.68 3.26
CA TRP A 42 -8.88 6.45 2.47
C TRP A 42 -8.26 7.07 1.19
N CYS A 43 -7.24 6.42 0.64
CA CYS A 43 -6.72 6.69 -0.70
C CYS A 43 -6.62 5.38 -1.50
N SER A 44 -6.37 5.48 -2.81
CA SER A 44 -6.34 4.34 -3.72
C SER A 44 -5.26 3.34 -3.31
N TYR A 45 -4.05 3.82 -3.02
CA TYR A 45 -2.98 2.93 -2.56
C TYR A 45 -3.32 2.26 -1.24
N GLY A 46 -3.79 3.03 -0.25
CA GLY A 46 -4.19 2.49 1.06
C GLY A 46 -5.30 1.44 0.98
N GLU A 47 -6.29 1.62 0.11
CA GLU A 47 -7.36 0.64 -0.15
C GLU A 47 -6.80 -0.62 -0.84
N ALA A 48 -5.92 -0.45 -1.84
CA ALA A 48 -5.28 -1.57 -2.54
C ALA A 48 -4.40 -2.45 -1.61
N MET A 49 -3.91 -1.84 -0.53
CA MET A 49 -3.11 -2.45 0.53
C MET A 49 -3.95 -3.01 1.70
N GLN A 50 -5.28 -2.92 1.69
CA GLN A 50 -6.12 -3.49 2.76
C GLN A 50 -6.17 -5.02 2.70
N PRO A 51 -6.04 -5.78 3.79
CA PRO A 51 -6.01 -7.24 3.73
C PRO A 51 -7.31 -7.88 3.27
N LYS A 52 -8.45 -7.23 3.52
CA LYS A 52 -9.77 -7.78 3.18
C LYS A 52 -9.98 -7.72 1.67
N SER A 53 -10.38 -8.84 1.07
CA SER A 53 -10.88 -8.82 -0.31
C SER A 53 -12.21 -8.06 -0.35
N SER A 54 -12.24 -6.95 -1.08
CA SER A 54 -13.39 -6.06 -1.26
C SER A 54 -13.47 -5.63 -2.73
N SER A 55 -14.64 -5.20 -3.18
CA SER A 55 -14.81 -4.55 -4.49
C SER A 55 -13.93 -3.30 -4.59
N GLY A 56 -13.87 -2.48 -3.53
CA GLY A 56 -13.00 -1.30 -3.45
C GLY A 56 -11.53 -1.63 -3.68
N ARG A 57 -10.99 -2.64 -2.99
CA ARG A 57 -9.62 -3.13 -3.18
C ARG A 57 -9.39 -3.61 -4.62
N LYS A 58 -10.34 -4.34 -5.21
CA LYS A 58 -10.21 -4.77 -6.61
C LYS A 58 -10.13 -3.56 -7.54
N ILE A 59 -11.05 -2.61 -7.41
CA ILE A 59 -11.09 -1.38 -8.22
C ILE A 59 -9.78 -0.58 -8.08
N ALA A 60 -9.29 -0.40 -6.85
CA ALA A 60 -8.06 0.33 -6.58
C ALA A 60 -6.83 -0.35 -7.23
N ARG A 61 -6.73 -1.68 -7.12
CA ARG A 61 -5.66 -2.46 -7.76
C ARG A 61 -5.73 -2.37 -9.27
N ASP A 62 -6.90 -2.64 -9.85
CA ASP A 62 -7.12 -2.59 -11.29
C ASP A 62 -6.80 -1.19 -11.84
N GLY A 63 -7.17 -0.13 -11.10
CA GLY A 63 -6.84 1.26 -11.45
C GLY A 63 -5.34 1.53 -11.44
N ILE A 64 -4.63 1.13 -10.38
CA ILE A 64 -3.17 1.31 -10.29
C ILE A 64 -2.44 0.51 -11.38
N CYS A 65 -2.87 -0.72 -11.65
CA CYS A 65 -2.30 -1.52 -12.74
C CYS A 65 -2.43 -0.80 -14.09
N ARG A 66 -3.62 -0.27 -14.41
CA ARG A 66 -3.86 0.51 -15.63
C ARG A 66 -3.01 1.77 -15.71
N LEU A 67 -2.78 2.46 -14.59
CA LEU A 67 -1.92 3.65 -14.58
C LEU A 67 -0.47 3.35 -14.94
N LEU A 68 0.00 2.15 -14.56
CA LEU A 68 1.33 1.65 -14.86
C LEU A 68 1.43 0.97 -16.23
N GLU A 69 0.33 0.85 -16.97
CA GLU A 69 0.38 0.44 -18.37
C GLU A 69 1.10 1.52 -19.19
N THR A 70 2.12 1.10 -19.93
CA THR A 70 2.79 1.96 -20.91
C THR A 70 1.88 2.01 -22.13
N ASN A 71 1.40 3.20 -22.50
CA ASN A 71 0.52 3.50 -23.63
C ASN A 71 1.08 3.11 -25.02
N GLU A 72 2.10 2.26 -25.12
CA GLU A 72 2.74 2.00 -26.41
C GLU A 72 1.84 1.22 -27.36
N GLU A 73 0.89 0.39 -26.90
CA GLU A 73 -0.06 -0.27 -27.81
C GLU A 73 -1.43 -0.52 -27.14
N ILE A 74 -2.45 0.24 -27.57
CA ILE A 74 -3.86 0.01 -27.25
C ILE A 74 -4.24 -1.41 -27.71
N GLY A 75 -4.53 -2.31 -26.77
CA GLY A 75 -5.01 -3.67 -27.06
C GLY A 75 -4.08 -4.81 -26.61
N ASN A 76 -2.88 -4.50 -26.12
CA ASN A 76 -2.01 -5.54 -25.56
C ASN A 76 -2.46 -5.97 -24.15
N LYS A 77 -2.38 -7.29 -23.90
CA LYS A 77 -2.59 -7.84 -22.55
C LYS A 77 -1.56 -7.23 -21.58
N PRO A 78 -1.92 -6.98 -20.32
CA PRO A 78 -0.97 -6.50 -19.32
C PRO A 78 0.23 -7.45 -19.27
N THR A 79 1.44 -6.89 -19.34
CA THR A 79 2.68 -7.60 -19.03
C THR A 79 2.61 -8.16 -17.61
N GLU A 80 3.41 -9.18 -17.32
CA GLU A 80 3.38 -9.84 -16.01
C GLU A 80 3.66 -8.84 -14.86
N GLN A 81 4.51 -7.83 -15.11
CA GLN A 81 4.85 -6.75 -14.18
C GLN A 81 3.68 -5.78 -13.92
N GLN A 82 2.68 -5.73 -14.80
CA GLN A 82 1.46 -4.91 -14.64
C GLN A 82 0.38 -5.62 -13.81
N VAL A 83 0.60 -6.88 -13.40
CA VAL A 83 -0.28 -7.57 -12.46
C VAL A 83 0.06 -7.17 -11.03
N TRP A 84 -0.95 -6.84 -10.23
CA TRP A 84 -0.78 -6.31 -8.86
C TRP A 84 0.22 -7.10 -8.01
N ASN A 85 0.06 -8.42 -7.91
CA ASN A 85 0.89 -9.27 -7.05
C ASN A 85 2.22 -9.69 -7.72
N LYS A 86 2.48 -9.29 -8.96
CA LYS A 86 3.65 -9.71 -9.74
C LYS A 86 4.62 -8.57 -10.09
N GLY A 87 4.23 -7.32 -9.87
CA GLY A 87 5.14 -6.18 -9.99
C GLY A 87 4.51 -4.82 -9.79
N ALA A 88 3.21 -4.65 -10.14
CA ALA A 88 2.60 -3.32 -10.17
C ALA A 88 2.55 -2.66 -8.78
N ALA A 89 2.30 -3.42 -7.71
CA ALA A 89 2.32 -2.88 -6.35
C ALA A 89 3.70 -2.33 -5.95
N ASP A 90 4.76 -3.05 -6.34
CA ASP A 90 6.14 -2.71 -6.03
C ASP A 90 6.58 -1.49 -6.85
N HIS A 91 6.27 -1.47 -8.15
CA HIS A 91 6.56 -0.34 -9.04
C HIS A 91 5.84 0.93 -8.60
N TYR A 92 4.53 0.84 -8.30
CA TYR A 92 3.79 2.00 -7.81
C TYR A 92 4.35 2.52 -6.49
N ARG A 93 4.78 1.63 -5.58
CA ARG A 93 5.43 2.04 -4.34
C ARG A 93 6.75 2.77 -4.58
N MET A 94 7.58 2.31 -5.52
CA MET A 94 8.80 3.03 -5.89
C MET A 94 8.49 4.44 -6.39
N MET A 95 7.51 4.56 -7.28
CA MET A 95 7.06 5.85 -7.82
C MET A 95 6.58 6.79 -6.70
N LEU A 96 5.72 6.31 -5.78
CA LEU A 96 5.27 7.11 -4.64
C LEU A 96 6.43 7.61 -3.77
N PHE A 97 7.44 6.77 -3.50
CA PHE A 97 8.57 7.18 -2.68
C PHE A 97 9.48 8.17 -3.39
N ALA A 98 9.71 8.00 -4.70
CA ALA A 98 10.49 8.93 -5.50
C ALA A 98 9.79 10.31 -5.59
N ASP A 99 8.51 10.34 -5.99
CA ASP A 99 7.73 11.58 -6.15
C ASP A 99 7.35 12.23 -4.81
N GLY A 100 7.41 11.44 -3.75
CA GLY A 100 7.08 11.84 -2.39
C GLY A 100 8.25 12.30 -1.56
N GLU A 101 9.47 12.39 -2.12
CA GLU A 101 10.63 12.92 -1.40
C GLU A 101 10.35 14.35 -0.88
N GLU A 102 10.85 14.65 0.32
CA GLU A 102 10.74 16.01 0.85
C GLU A 102 11.60 16.98 0.03
N ILE A 103 11.09 18.19 -0.19
CA ILE A 103 11.77 19.22 -0.97
C ILE A 103 12.11 20.39 -0.05
N PHE A 104 13.36 20.83 -0.10
CA PHE A 104 13.85 22.01 0.60
C PHE A 104 13.97 23.21 -0.35
N ALA A 105 14.00 24.42 0.20
CA ALA A 105 14.02 25.65 -0.60
C ALA A 105 15.28 25.73 -1.48
N GLU A 106 16.37 25.17 -0.99
CA GLU A 106 17.67 25.12 -1.65
C GLU A 106 17.66 24.20 -2.89
N ASP A 107 16.82 23.15 -2.88
CA ASP A 107 16.63 22.26 -4.04
C ASP A 107 15.89 22.95 -5.21
N ILE A 108 15.19 24.05 -4.93
CA ILE A 108 14.42 24.81 -5.92
C ILE A 108 15.29 25.91 -6.56
N HIS A 109 16.28 26.42 -5.83
CA HIS A 109 17.14 27.53 -6.23
C HIS A 109 18.57 27.06 -6.52
N ALA A 110 18.76 26.32 -7.61
CA ALA A 110 20.08 25.90 -8.09
C ALA A 110 20.89 27.05 -8.76
N GLY A 111 20.87 28.26 -8.20
CA GLY A 111 21.37 29.47 -8.85
C GLY A 111 22.22 30.41 -8.00
N ASP A 112 21.81 30.74 -6.77
CA ASP A 112 22.57 31.65 -5.90
C ASP A 112 22.28 31.34 -4.43
N LEU A 113 23.32 31.07 -3.62
CA LEU A 113 23.19 30.84 -2.18
C LEU A 113 23.82 32.02 -1.40
N PRO A 114 23.06 32.68 -0.50
CA PRO A 114 23.65 33.47 0.58
C PRO A 114 24.04 32.54 1.75
N ASP A 115 25.21 32.82 2.32
CA ASP A 115 26.02 31.98 3.22
C ASP A 115 25.42 31.57 4.59
N SER A 116 24.12 31.79 4.85
CA SER A 116 23.58 31.54 6.19
C SER A 116 22.06 31.39 6.28
N GLN A 117 21.43 30.58 5.42
CA GLN A 117 20.00 30.26 5.59
C GLN A 117 19.75 28.87 6.20
N LYS A 118 18.87 28.85 7.21
CA LYS A 118 18.36 27.63 7.84
C LYS A 118 17.60 26.81 6.79
N ILE A 119 17.99 25.55 6.62
CA ILE A 119 17.32 24.55 5.77
C ILE A 119 15.80 24.63 5.96
N LYS A 120 15.08 25.18 4.98
CA LYS A 120 13.63 25.37 5.06
C LYS A 120 12.91 24.37 4.16
N ARG A 121 12.25 23.40 4.78
CA ARG A 121 11.43 22.42 4.05
C ARG A 121 10.20 23.08 3.44
N VAL A 122 10.07 23.00 2.12
CA VAL A 122 8.95 23.56 1.34
C VAL A 122 7.85 22.52 1.13
N ARG A 123 8.21 21.25 0.96
CA ARG A 123 7.25 20.15 0.85
C ARG A 123 7.59 19.05 1.84
N LYS A 124 6.63 18.69 2.71
CA LYS A 124 6.74 17.49 3.57
C LYS A 124 6.70 16.24 2.70
N GLY A 125 7.52 15.26 3.04
CA GLY A 125 7.68 14.04 2.27
C GLY A 125 8.56 13.02 2.97
N PHE A 126 9.07 12.06 2.21
CA PHE A 126 10.01 11.06 2.69
C PHE A 126 11.42 11.63 2.74
N ARG A 127 12.18 11.28 3.78
CA ARG A 127 13.62 11.56 3.82
C ARG A 127 14.32 10.77 2.71
N ARG A 128 15.33 11.37 2.06
CA ARG A 128 16.16 10.74 1.03
C ARG A 128 16.61 9.31 1.36
N LYS A 129 17.16 9.12 2.57
CA LYS A 129 17.59 7.79 3.06
C LYS A 129 16.47 6.73 3.03
N ASN A 130 15.22 7.14 3.28
CA ASN A 130 14.08 6.22 3.23
C ASN A 130 13.69 5.91 1.77
N VAL A 131 13.74 6.91 0.89
CA VAL A 131 13.50 6.75 -0.55
C VAL A 131 14.50 5.76 -1.13
N GLU A 132 15.80 6.00 -0.95
CA GLU A 132 16.88 5.12 -1.41
C GLU A 132 16.71 3.69 -0.91
N LYS A 133 16.32 3.50 0.36
CA LYS A 133 16.07 2.18 0.94
C LYS A 133 14.89 1.45 0.29
N VAL A 134 13.84 2.16 -0.10
CA VAL A 134 12.68 1.58 -0.78
C VAL A 134 13.02 1.22 -2.22
N LEU A 135 13.72 2.11 -2.93
CA LEU A 135 14.19 1.86 -4.29
C LEU A 135 15.15 0.68 -4.35
N ALA A 136 16.11 0.59 -3.44
CA ALA A 136 17.07 -0.52 -3.35
C ALA A 136 16.38 -1.88 -3.06
N LYS A 137 15.20 -1.88 -2.44
CA LYS A 137 14.38 -3.09 -2.23
C LYS A 137 13.44 -3.40 -3.39
N GLY A 138 13.50 -2.61 -4.46
CA GLY A 138 12.58 -2.70 -5.60
C GLY A 138 11.13 -2.49 -5.18
N GLY A 139 10.85 -1.56 -4.25
CA GLY A 139 9.48 -1.25 -3.83
C GLY A 139 8.83 -2.27 -2.89
N LYS A 140 9.44 -3.43 -2.67
CA LYS A 140 8.85 -4.49 -1.83
C LYS A 140 8.67 -4.04 -0.38
N LEU A 141 7.51 -4.39 0.19
CA LEU A 141 7.30 -4.25 1.63
C LEU A 141 8.15 -5.23 2.41
N SER A 142 8.73 -4.75 3.50
CA SER A 142 9.25 -5.63 4.55
C SER A 142 8.11 -6.37 5.24
N PHE A 143 8.47 -7.45 5.94
CA PHE A 143 7.53 -8.19 6.78
C PHE A 143 6.75 -7.29 7.75
N GLY A 144 7.44 -6.35 8.40
CA GLY A 144 6.82 -5.42 9.36
C GLY A 144 5.83 -4.44 8.71
N GLU A 145 6.16 -3.87 7.56
CA GLU A 145 5.27 -2.95 6.84
C GLU A 145 4.03 -3.68 6.32
N ALA A 146 4.21 -4.88 5.76
CA ALA A 146 3.10 -5.74 5.35
C ALA A 146 2.22 -6.17 6.52
N MET A 147 2.80 -6.39 7.71
CA MET A 147 2.03 -6.67 8.93
C MET A 147 1.25 -5.44 9.44
N ARG A 148 1.76 -4.22 9.26
CA ARG A 148 1.02 -3.00 9.64
C ARG A 148 -0.19 -2.74 8.75
N CYS A 149 -0.12 -3.11 7.47
CA CYS A 149 -1.29 -3.11 6.60
C CYS A 149 -2.42 -4.01 7.14
N ARG A 150 -2.10 -4.92 8.07
CA ARG A 150 -2.96 -6.01 8.54
C ARG A 150 -3.61 -5.76 9.90
N VAL A 151 -3.91 -4.50 10.24
CA VAL A 151 -4.68 -4.14 11.46
C VAL A 151 -5.92 -5.02 11.63
N ARG A 152 -6.63 -5.36 10.55
CA ARG A 152 -7.79 -6.26 10.63
C ARG A 152 -7.48 -7.69 11.04
N TYR A 153 -6.29 -8.22 10.78
CA TYR A 153 -5.93 -9.52 11.33
C TYR A 153 -5.77 -9.47 12.85
N PHE A 154 -5.36 -8.31 13.38
CA PHE A 154 -5.34 -8.09 14.83
C PHE A 154 -6.75 -7.88 15.41
N SER A 155 -7.62 -7.11 14.75
CA SER A 155 -8.98 -6.85 15.24
C SER A 155 -9.99 -7.97 14.90
N ASP A 156 -10.11 -8.31 13.62
CA ASP A 156 -11.13 -9.21 13.06
C ASP A 156 -10.65 -10.68 13.04
N GLY A 157 -9.33 -10.90 13.06
CA GLY A 157 -8.71 -12.22 13.05
C GLY A 157 -8.74 -12.96 14.39
N MET A 158 -9.21 -12.30 15.46
CA MET A 158 -9.30 -12.73 16.87
C MET A 158 -7.97 -13.06 17.56
N THR A 159 -7.10 -13.80 16.90
CA THR A 159 -5.81 -14.26 17.44
C THR A 159 -4.81 -14.37 16.31
N VAL A 160 -3.59 -13.89 16.51
CA VAL A 160 -2.47 -13.95 15.56
C VAL A 160 -1.23 -14.48 16.28
N GLY A 161 -0.45 -15.34 15.63
CA GLY A 161 0.79 -15.87 16.19
C GLY A 161 1.31 -17.10 15.43
N SER A 162 2.08 -17.95 16.11
CA SER A 162 2.46 -19.26 15.56
C SER A 162 1.24 -20.15 15.38
N ARG A 163 1.38 -21.23 14.60
CA ARG A 163 0.30 -22.20 14.39
C ARG A 163 -0.17 -22.78 15.73
N GLU A 164 0.79 -23.21 16.54
CA GLU A 164 0.60 -23.85 17.83
C GLU A 164 -0.16 -22.92 18.78
N PHE A 165 0.25 -21.66 18.84
CA PHE A 165 -0.42 -20.65 19.67
C PHE A 165 -1.88 -20.45 19.24
N VAL A 166 -2.13 -20.29 17.94
CA VAL A 166 -3.50 -20.08 17.44
C VAL A 166 -4.37 -21.32 17.65
N ASP A 167 -3.82 -22.52 17.46
CA ASP A 167 -4.55 -23.77 17.71
C ASP A 167 -4.84 -23.99 19.19
N GLN A 168 -3.92 -23.62 20.10
CA GLN A 168 -4.17 -23.64 21.54
C GLN A 168 -5.34 -22.73 21.93
N VAL A 169 -5.37 -21.49 21.42
CA VAL A 169 -6.49 -20.57 21.69
C VAL A 169 -7.81 -21.10 21.09
N PHE A 170 -7.73 -21.76 19.93
CA PHE A 170 -8.90 -22.37 19.28
C PHE A 170 -9.48 -23.52 20.10
N ILE A 171 -8.63 -24.41 20.63
CA ILE A 171 -9.06 -25.52 21.50
C ILE A 171 -9.72 -24.98 22.76
N LYS A 172 -9.14 -23.96 23.40
CA LYS A 172 -9.71 -23.31 24.59
C LYS A 172 -11.06 -22.63 24.32
N SER A 173 -11.38 -22.33 23.07
CA SER A 173 -12.61 -21.65 22.65
C SER A 173 -13.45 -22.50 21.70
N ARG A 174 -13.38 -23.84 21.83
CA ARG A 174 -13.93 -24.78 20.83
C ARG A 174 -15.43 -24.64 20.65
N ASP A 175 -16.16 -24.34 21.71
CA ASP A 175 -17.60 -24.08 21.76
C ASP A 175 -18.05 -22.94 20.82
N ARG A 176 -17.18 -21.97 20.55
CA ARG A 176 -17.47 -20.80 19.70
C ARG A 176 -17.38 -21.07 18.19
N PHE A 177 -17.03 -22.29 17.78
CA PHE A 177 -16.79 -22.63 16.38
C PHE A 177 -17.60 -23.85 15.92
N GLY A 178 -17.99 -23.87 14.64
CA GLY A 178 -18.75 -24.98 14.05
C GLY A 178 -18.07 -26.35 14.19
N LYS A 179 -18.88 -27.42 14.30
CA LYS A 179 -18.40 -28.82 14.48
C LYS A 179 -17.43 -29.29 13.38
N ASN A 180 -17.59 -28.75 12.17
CA ASN A 180 -16.76 -29.09 11.00
C ASN A 180 -15.36 -28.47 11.04
N ARG A 181 -15.13 -27.42 11.83
CA ARG A 181 -13.82 -26.80 11.96
C ARG A 181 -12.95 -27.63 12.91
N LYS A 182 -11.92 -28.29 12.37
CA LYS A 182 -11.00 -29.17 13.14
C LYS A 182 -9.76 -28.44 13.67
N THR A 183 -9.29 -27.40 12.98
CA THR A 183 -8.12 -26.58 13.37
C THR A 183 -8.45 -25.09 13.39
N GLY A 184 -7.72 -24.36 14.23
CA GLY A 184 -7.82 -22.91 14.41
C GLY A 184 -6.94 -22.15 13.43
N ALA A 185 -5.69 -22.56 13.28
CA ALA A 185 -4.69 -21.82 12.54
C ALA A 185 -5.01 -21.70 11.04
N ARG A 186 -5.09 -20.47 10.54
CA ARG A 186 -5.19 -20.16 9.11
C ARG A 186 -3.99 -19.32 8.70
N PRO A 187 -3.20 -19.77 7.71
CA PRO A 187 -2.02 -19.05 7.25
C PRO A 187 -2.44 -17.70 6.70
N MET A 188 -1.75 -16.64 7.12
CA MET A 188 -2.06 -15.30 6.65
C MET A 188 -1.70 -15.16 5.17
N ARG A 189 -2.60 -14.55 4.39
CA ARG A 189 -2.44 -14.27 2.96
C ARG A 189 -2.63 -12.77 2.68
N GLY A 190 -2.11 -12.30 1.54
CA GLY A 190 -2.37 -10.96 1.01
C GLY A 190 -1.17 -10.00 1.08
N VAL A 191 -1.44 -8.73 0.72
CA VAL A 191 -0.58 -7.52 0.70
C VAL A 191 0.93 -7.75 0.84
N GLY A 192 1.65 -7.60 -0.27
CA GLY A 192 3.13 -7.63 -0.32
C GLY A 192 3.76 -9.01 -0.23
N TRP A 193 2.99 -10.08 -0.01
CA TRP A 193 3.51 -11.45 0.11
C TRP A 193 3.10 -12.24 -1.14
N THR A 194 4.09 -12.57 -1.97
CA THR A 194 3.92 -13.44 -3.15
C THR A 194 3.62 -14.89 -2.73
N ALA A 195 4.08 -15.31 -1.55
CA ALA A 195 3.85 -16.63 -0.99
C ALA A 195 2.98 -16.61 0.25
N LYS A 196 2.25 -17.72 0.46
CA LYS A 196 1.64 -18.07 1.74
C LYS A 196 2.70 -17.99 2.82
N GLN A 197 2.38 -17.36 3.94
CA GLN A 197 3.35 -17.30 5.03
C GLN A 197 3.13 -18.40 6.04
N GLU A 198 4.18 -19.17 6.19
CA GLU A 198 4.20 -20.41 6.94
C GLU A 198 4.54 -20.20 8.39
N LYS A 199 4.97 -18.98 8.75
CA LYS A 199 5.43 -18.61 10.09
C LYS A 199 4.39 -17.83 10.90
N ILE A 200 3.34 -17.31 10.28
CA ILE A 200 2.31 -16.53 11.00
C ILE A 200 0.89 -16.90 10.58
N TYR A 201 0.06 -17.16 11.59
CA TYR A 201 -1.29 -17.67 11.45
C TYR A 201 -2.25 -16.74 12.16
N SER A 202 -3.49 -16.76 11.69
CA SER A 202 -4.61 -16.08 12.33
C SER A 202 -5.77 -17.04 12.53
N MET A 203 -6.64 -16.75 13.48
CA MET A 203 -7.80 -17.59 13.76
C MET A 203 -8.92 -17.44 12.73
N ARG A 204 -8.88 -16.46 11.81
CA ARG A 204 -9.82 -16.37 10.70
C ARG A 204 -9.10 -16.00 9.41
N GLN A 205 -9.38 -16.73 8.33
CA GLN A 205 -8.91 -16.32 7.02
C GLN A 205 -9.78 -15.16 6.51
N LEU A 206 -9.20 -13.96 6.47
CA LEU A 206 -9.90 -12.75 6.02
C LEU A 206 -9.82 -12.55 4.50
N VAL A 207 -8.96 -13.34 3.82
CA VAL A 207 -8.86 -13.42 2.35
C VAL A 207 -9.49 -14.73 1.88
N LYS A 208 -10.79 -14.72 1.59
CA LYS A 208 -11.51 -15.93 1.13
C LYS A 208 -11.28 -16.23 -0.35
N ASN A 209 -11.15 -15.17 -1.16
CA ASN A 209 -10.85 -15.25 -2.58
C ASN A 209 -9.49 -14.59 -2.76
N VAL A 210 -8.46 -15.38 -3.05
CA VAL A 210 -7.28 -14.82 -3.72
C VAL A 210 -7.84 -14.35 -5.05
N LEU A 211 -7.95 -13.03 -5.24
CA LEU A 211 -8.16 -12.50 -6.58
C LEU A 211 -6.88 -12.89 -7.31
N GLU A 212 -6.96 -13.98 -8.07
CA GLU A 212 -5.99 -14.36 -9.09
C GLU A 212 -5.91 -13.24 -10.13
#